data_AF-A0A8S0FFC7-F1
#
_entry.id   AF-A0A8S0FFC7-F1
#
_cell.length_a   1.000
_cell.length_b   1.000
_cell.length_c   1.000
_cell.angle_alpha   90.00
_cell.angle_beta   90.00
_cell.angle_gamma   90.00
#
_symmetry.space_group_name_H-M   'P 1'
#
loop_
_entity.id
_entity.type
_entity.pdbx_description
1 polymer ?
#
loop_
_entity_poly.entity_id
_entity_poly.type
_entity_poly.pdbx_seq_one_letter_code
_entity_poly.pdbx_strand_id
1 'polypeptide(L)' 'MQGTKIRLLAGGLLMMATAGYVQADALQPDPAWQQGTLSNGLQWQVLTTPQRPSDRVEIRAPAG' A
#
# COMPACT_ATOMS: atom_id res chain seq x y z
N MET A 1 -34.01 -28.22 -20.16
CA MET A 1 -32.67 -27.64 -20.48
C MET A 1 -32.57 -26.12 -20.26
N GLN A 2 -33.66 -25.33 -20.26
CA GLN A 2 -33.60 -23.86 -20.03
C GLN A 2 -33.12 -23.46 -18.62
N GLY A 3 -33.54 -24.18 -17.58
CA GLY A 3 -33.12 -23.91 -16.19
C GLY A 3 -31.61 -24.07 -15.95
N THR A 4 -30.94 -24.97 -16.69
CA THR A 4 -29.48 -25.14 -16.64
C THR A 4 -28.75 -23.92 -17.21
N LYS A 5 -29.28 -23.33 -18.28
CA LYS A 5 -28.70 -22.13 -18.91
C LYS A 5 -28.79 -20.90 -17.99
N ILE A 6 -29.90 -20.73 -17.28
CA ILE A 6 -30.09 -19.63 -16.31
C ILE A 6 -29.11 -19.75 -15.14
N ARG A 7 -28.92 -20.96 -14.60
CA ARG A 7 -27.96 -21.20 -13.51
C ARG A 7 -26.52 -20.92 -13.95
N LEU A 8 -26.15 -21.28 -15.18
CA LEU A 8 -24.84 -20.98 -15.75
C LEU A 8 -24.63 -19.46 -15.94
N LEU A 9 -25.64 -18.75 -16.43
CA LEU A 9 -25.58 -17.29 -16.58
C LEU A 9 -25.47 -16.59 -15.22
N ALA A 10 -26.29 -16.98 -14.24
CA ALA A 10 -26.25 -16.43 -12.90
C ALA A 10 -24.91 -16.73 -12.20
N GLY A 11 -24.40 -17.96 -12.32
CA GLY A 11 -23.10 -18.35 -11.79
C GLY A 11 -21.93 -17.60 -12.44
N GLY A 12 -21.96 -17.40 -13.75
CA GLY A 12 -20.95 -16.61 -14.48
C GLY A 12 -20.97 -15.13 -14.09
N LEU A 13 -22.16 -14.56 -13.89
CA LEU A 13 -22.32 -13.18 -13.44
C LEU A 13 -21.85 -13.00 -11.99
N LEU A 14 -22.16 -13.96 -11.12
CA LEU A 14 -21.67 -14.00 -9.73
C LEU A 14 -20.14 -14.13 -9.67
N MET A 15 -19.53 -14.98 -10.51
CA MET A 15 -18.08 -15.13 -10.59
C MET A 15 -17.39 -13.85 -11.11
N MET A 16 -17.97 -13.16 -12.08
CA MET A 16 -17.43 -11.87 -12.54
C MET A 16 -17.56 -10.78 -11.48
N ALA A 17 -18.64 -10.78 -10.70
CA ALA A 17 -18.78 -9.87 -9.58
C ALA A 17 -17.67 -10.13 -8.55
N THR A 18 -17.50 -11.38 -8.08
CA THR A 18 -16.51 -11.69 -7.04
C THR A 18 -15.06 -11.50 -7.49
N ALA A 19 -14.74 -11.75 -8.76
CA ALA A 19 -13.39 -11.53 -9.30
C ALA A 19 -12.97 -10.05 -9.32
N GLY A 20 -13.93 -9.12 -9.39
CA GLY A 20 -13.66 -7.68 -9.30
C GLY A 20 -13.46 -7.14 -7.88
N TYR A 21 -13.83 -7.91 -6.85
CA TYR A 21 -13.78 -7.49 -5.44
C TYR A 21 -12.58 -8.03 -4.65
N VAL A 22 -11.76 -8.91 -5.23
CA VAL A 22 -10.49 -9.32 -4.61
C VAL A 22 -9.42 -8.31 -4.97
N GLN A 23 -9.56 -7.09 -4.43
CA GLN A 23 -8.47 -6.14 -4.39
C GLN A 23 -7.62 -6.48 -3.17
N ALA A 24 -6.32 -6.72 -3.38
CA ALA A 24 -5.39 -6.80 -2.27
C ALA A 24 -5.41 -5.44 -1.55
N ASP A 25 -5.35 -5.47 -0.22
CA ASP A 25 -5.24 -4.25 0.55
C ASP A 25 -3.99 -3.48 0.11
N ALA A 26 -4.08 -2.16 0.05
CA ALA A 26 -2.94 -1.34 -0.33
C ALA A 26 -1.87 -1.46 0.76
N LEU A 27 -0.63 -1.70 0.37
CA LEU A 27 0.47 -1.73 1.33
C LEU A 27 0.57 -0.35 2.00
N GLN A 28 0.23 -0.30 3.28
CA GLN A 28 0.27 0.93 4.04
C GLN A 28 1.74 1.29 4.35
N PRO A 29 2.11 2.58 4.25
CA PRO A 29 3.42 3.02 4.72
C PRO A 29 3.54 2.79 6.23
N ASP A 30 4.76 2.54 6.70
CA ASP A 30 4.99 2.29 8.12
C ASP A 30 4.66 3.55 8.96
N PRO A 31 3.68 3.47 9.88
CA PRO A 31 3.20 4.62 10.64
C PRO A 31 4.21 5.14 11.67
N ALA A 32 5.26 4.38 11.98
CA ALA A 32 6.30 4.83 12.91
C ALA A 32 7.24 5.88 12.28
N TRP A 33 7.30 5.94 10.94
CA TRP A 33 8.09 6.94 10.24
C TRP A 33 7.39 8.29 10.22
N GLN A 34 8.06 9.28 10.81
CA GLN A 34 7.71 10.67 10.63
C GLN A 34 8.44 11.19 9.40
N GLN A 35 7.75 11.90 8.52
CA GLN A 35 8.32 12.41 7.29
C GLN A 35 7.80 13.81 6.98
N GLY A 36 8.61 14.57 6.25
CA GLY A 36 8.23 15.91 5.85
C GLY A 36 9.12 16.48 4.76
N THR A 37 8.75 17.65 4.28
CA THR A 37 9.52 18.44 3.32
C THR A 37 9.69 19.85 3.89
N LEU A 38 10.92 20.33 3.94
CA LEU A 38 11.23 21.69 4.33
C LEU A 38 10.86 22.67 3.21
N SER A 39 10.78 23.96 3.53
CA SER A 39 10.44 25.02 2.55
C SER A 39 11.41 25.12 1.37
N ASN A 40 12.65 24.65 1.54
CA ASN A 40 13.67 24.60 0.48
C ASN A 40 13.60 23.32 -0.36
N GLY A 41 12.58 22.47 -0.17
CA GLY A 41 12.39 21.22 -0.91
C GLY A 41 13.16 20.01 -0.37
N LEU A 42 13.93 20.16 0.72
CA LEU A 42 14.63 19.04 1.34
C LEU A 42 13.62 18.10 2.02
N GLN A 43 13.66 16.83 1.64
CA GLN A 43 12.85 15.78 2.25
C GLN A 43 13.59 15.17 3.44
N TRP A 44 12.87 14.88 4.52
CA TRP A 44 13.42 14.27 5.72
C TRP A 44 12.50 13.20 6.26
N GLN A 45 13.09 12.22 6.94
CA GLN A 45 12.37 11.14 7.61
C GLN A 45 13.05 10.86 8.96
N VAL A 46 12.27 10.57 9.99
CA VAL A 46 12.72 10.27 11.34
C VAL A 46 11.96 9.05 11.86
N LEU A 47 12.70 8.05 12.34
CA LEU A 47 12.15 6.90 13.04
C LEU A 47 12.64 6.89 14.49
N THR A 48 11.72 7.07 15.44
CA THR A 48 12.06 7.02 16.86
C THR A 48 12.22 5.56 17.29
N THR A 49 13.44 5.18 17.70
CA THR A 49 13.74 3.81 18.16
C THR A 49 14.21 3.81 19.61
N PRO A 50 13.32 4.03 20.60
CA PRO A 50 13.71 4.22 22.01
C PRO A 50 14.38 2.99 22.63
N GLN A 51 14.17 1.82 22.02
CA GLN A 51 14.76 0.54 22.40
C GLN A 51 16.22 0.40 21.91
N ARG A 52 16.67 1.26 21.00
CA ARG A 52 18.00 1.15 20.37
C ARG A 52 19.00 2.08 21.07
N PRO A 53 20.18 1.58 21.47
CA PRO A 53 21.17 2.39 22.19
C PRO A 53 21.99 3.34 21.27
N SER A 54 21.75 3.33 19.97
CA SER A 54 22.55 4.07 19.00
C SER A 54 21.69 4.73 17.94
N ASP A 55 22.00 6.01 17.68
CA ASP A 55 21.37 6.79 16.63
C ASP A 55 22.07 6.58 15.29
N ARG A 56 21.35 6.88 14.21
CA ARG A 56 21.86 6.84 12.84
C ARG A 56 21.32 8.01 12.05
N VAL A 57 22.21 8.70 11.34
CA VAL A 57 21.87 9.79 10.42
C VAL A 57 22.44 9.48 9.05
N GLU A 58 21.62 9.62 8.02
CA GLU A 58 22.02 9.49 6.62
C GLU A 58 21.68 10.79 5.88
N ILE A 59 22.57 11.22 5.00
CA ILE A 59 22.33 12.35 4.10
C ILE A 59 22.57 11.85 2.69
N ARG A 60 21.57 12.06 1.82
CA ARG A 60 21.64 11.71 0.41
C ARG A 60 21.55 12.99 -0.42
N ALA A 61 22.55 13.22 -1.26
CA ALA A 61 22.47 14.20 -2.34
C ALA A 61 21.96 13.51 -3.61
N PRO A 62 21.18 14.20 -4.47
CA PRO A 62 20.90 13.68 -5.81
C PRO A 62 22.22 13.51 -6.57
N ALA A 63 22.36 12.38 -7.26
CA ALA A 63 23.46 12.22 -8.21
C ALA A 63 23.19 13.17 -9.39
N GLY A 64 24.20 13.99 -9.74
CA GLY A 64 24.17 14.87 -10.90
C GLY A 64 24.39 14.13 -12.21
#